data_AF-A0A142X685-F1
#
_entry.id   AF-A0A142X685-F1
#
_cell.length_a   1.000
_cell.length_b   1.000
_cell.length_c   1.000
_cell.angle_alpha   90.00
_cell.angle_beta   90.00
_cell.angle_gamma   90.00
#
_symmetry.space_group_name_H-M   'P 1'
#
loop_
_entity.id
_entity.type
_entity.pdbx_description
1 polymer ?
#
loop_
_entity_poly.entity_id
_entity_poly.type
_entity_poly.pdbx_seq_one_letter_code
_entity_poly.pdbx_strand_id
1 'polypeptide(L)'
;MTDTTPIPAGDTAILSPMQERTVEATSHPPLFKNPAVVAWLVPLAWSLGAIPAGWTWSGWGSWGPLPPGAGGLSGQFLAIALLVACVTDLRGRKIRNWTMYPAIVYGLLLNAMVSFSSGPVAEWLGGIGLLASMAGVSICFSGALCLFLLFRGGAGDVKLISMFGCYLGWRMAAEIWLITMLIAALFSVGWVAWRGAGVAVPLLSSALARNSSDSRQMAAKLVAGWLKFKIPLAPFFLLGTVVAIGVPLAWPGHTALELLLRLT
;
A
#
# COMPACT_ATOMS: atom_id res chain seq x y z
N MET A 1 -29.38 -19.06 -79.50
CA MET A 1 -28.90 -20.11 -78.59
C MET A 1 -27.58 -19.63 -78.00
N THR A 2 -27.67 -18.77 -76.99
CA THR A 2 -26.54 -18.23 -76.22
C THR A 2 -27.10 -17.99 -74.83
N ASP A 3 -26.75 -18.90 -73.94
CA ASP A 3 -27.18 -19.01 -72.57
C ASP A 3 -26.45 -17.95 -71.72
N THR A 4 -27.19 -17.00 -71.16
CA THR A 4 -26.66 -15.96 -70.27
C THR A 4 -27.23 -16.18 -68.88
N THR A 5 -26.54 -16.99 -68.09
CA THR A 5 -26.81 -17.09 -66.65
C THR A 5 -26.17 -15.89 -65.92
N PRO A 6 -26.87 -15.25 -64.96
CA PRO A 6 -26.30 -14.18 -64.16
C PRO A 6 -25.33 -14.74 -63.11
N ILE A 7 -24.14 -14.15 -63.03
CA ILE A 7 -23.14 -14.38 -61.99
C ILE A 7 -23.69 -13.83 -60.66
N PRO A 8 -23.71 -14.60 -59.56
CA PRO A 8 -24.09 -14.09 -58.25
C PRO A 8 -23.03 -13.11 -57.75
N ALA A 9 -23.47 -11.92 -57.35
CA ALA A 9 -22.64 -10.89 -56.73
C ALA A 9 -22.02 -11.41 -55.43
N GLY A 10 -20.79 -11.92 -55.52
CA GLY A 10 -19.98 -12.37 -54.39
C GLY A 10 -19.32 -11.18 -53.68
N ASP A 11 -19.50 -11.17 -52.36
CA ASP A 11 -18.52 -10.80 -51.34
C ASP A 11 -17.48 -9.73 -51.67
N THR A 12 -17.87 -8.46 -51.60
CA THR A 12 -16.93 -7.34 -51.43
C THR A 12 -16.89 -6.79 -49.99
N ALA A 13 -17.43 -7.52 -49.01
CA ALA A 13 -17.62 -7.03 -47.65
C ALA A 13 -16.52 -7.45 -46.63
N ILE A 14 -15.41 -8.05 -47.05
CA ILE A 14 -14.41 -8.63 -46.11
C ILE A 14 -13.12 -7.80 -45.98
N LEU A 15 -13.00 -6.65 -46.65
CA LEU A 15 -11.79 -5.81 -46.57
C LEU A 15 -12.09 -4.37 -46.10
N SER A 16 -12.65 -4.19 -44.91
CA SER A 16 -12.55 -2.88 -44.20
C SER A 16 -12.99 -2.94 -42.73
N PRO A 17 -12.17 -3.50 -41.83
CA PRO A 17 -12.10 -2.93 -40.48
C PRO A 17 -10.69 -2.74 -39.93
N MET A 18 -9.63 -3.02 -40.69
CA MET A 18 -8.26 -2.95 -40.16
C MET A 18 -7.53 -1.61 -40.35
N GLN A 19 -8.01 -0.69 -41.20
CA GLN A 19 -7.31 0.57 -41.48
C GLN A 19 -7.70 1.75 -40.59
N GLU A 20 -8.74 1.64 -39.76
CA GLU A 20 -9.22 2.74 -38.93
C GLU A 20 -8.61 2.75 -37.51
N ARG A 21 -7.83 1.74 -37.13
CA ARG A 21 -7.21 1.65 -35.78
C ARG A 21 -5.83 2.30 -35.66
N THR A 22 -5.28 2.89 -36.73
CA THR A 22 -3.90 3.43 -36.73
C THR A 22 -3.80 4.94 -36.56
N VAL A 23 -4.90 5.68 -36.47
CA VAL A 23 -4.87 7.16 -36.37
C VAL A 23 -5.22 7.69 -34.98
N GLU A 24 -5.55 6.83 -34.01
CA GLU A 24 -5.60 7.21 -32.59
C GLU A 24 -4.17 7.26 -31.98
N ALA A 25 -3.30 8.00 -32.66
CA ALA A 25 -1.98 8.37 -32.22
C ALA A 25 -2.12 9.33 -31.02
N THR A 26 -1.98 8.76 -29.83
CA THR A 26 -1.08 9.29 -28.79
C THR A 26 -1.17 10.78 -28.49
N SER A 27 -2.38 11.32 -28.25
CA SER A 27 -2.51 12.55 -27.47
C SER A 27 -2.22 12.24 -26.00
N HIS A 28 -0.96 12.02 -25.66
CA HIS A 28 -0.55 11.91 -24.27
C HIS A 28 -0.96 13.22 -23.57
N PRO A 29 -1.80 13.15 -22.51
CA PRO A 29 -2.19 14.35 -21.80
C PRO A 29 -0.91 15.06 -21.32
N PRO A 30 -0.88 16.41 -21.34
CA PRO A 30 0.29 17.17 -20.93
C PRO A 30 0.76 16.69 -19.55
N LEU A 31 2.08 16.59 -19.36
CA LEU A 31 2.73 15.92 -18.21
C LEU A 31 2.13 16.30 -16.85
N PHE A 32 1.69 17.56 -16.70
CA PHE A 32 1.08 18.12 -15.47
C PHE A 32 -0.39 17.74 -15.23
N LYS A 33 -1.12 17.23 -16.23
CA LYS A 33 -2.47 16.66 -16.05
C LYS A 33 -2.44 15.21 -15.60
N ASN A 34 -1.27 14.56 -15.62
CA ASN A 34 -1.16 13.20 -15.13
C ASN A 34 -1.17 13.25 -13.58
N PRO A 35 -2.25 12.80 -12.91
CA PRO A 35 -2.35 12.86 -11.45
C PRO A 35 -1.22 12.09 -10.77
N ALA A 36 -0.63 11.16 -11.50
CA ALA A 36 0.49 10.39 -11.09
C ALA A 36 1.75 11.28 -11.00
N VAL A 37 2.07 12.07 -12.05
CA VAL A 37 3.24 12.98 -12.02
C VAL A 37 3.09 14.03 -10.92
N VAL A 38 1.90 14.59 -10.76
CA VAL A 38 1.62 15.56 -9.69
C VAL A 38 1.78 14.92 -8.30
N ALA A 39 1.35 13.67 -8.12
CA ALA A 39 1.51 12.95 -6.86
C ALA A 39 2.97 12.68 -6.47
N TRP A 40 3.92 12.74 -7.41
CA TRP A 40 5.35 12.63 -7.14
C TRP A 40 6.06 13.97 -7.01
N LEU A 41 5.64 14.95 -7.83
CA LEU A 41 6.22 16.29 -7.79
C LEU A 41 5.93 16.97 -6.45
N VAL A 42 4.77 16.74 -5.83
CA VAL A 42 4.44 17.33 -4.52
C VAL A 42 5.37 16.80 -3.41
N PRO A 43 5.55 15.48 -3.20
CA PRO A 43 6.53 14.93 -2.27
C PRO A 43 7.95 15.39 -2.53
N LEU A 44 8.36 15.39 -3.81
CA LEU A 44 9.71 15.76 -4.22
C LEU A 44 9.95 17.26 -3.99
N ALA A 45 8.98 18.11 -4.33
CA ALA A 45 9.06 19.55 -4.10
C ALA A 45 8.94 19.90 -2.60
N TRP A 46 8.11 19.18 -1.83
CA TRP A 46 7.98 19.39 -0.40
C TRP A 46 9.24 19.00 0.35
N SER A 47 9.82 17.84 0.03
CA SER A 47 11.11 17.43 0.58
C SER A 47 12.21 18.39 0.13
N LEU A 48 12.31 18.75 -1.15
CA LEU A 48 13.30 19.72 -1.64
C LEU A 48 13.11 21.14 -1.07
N GLY A 49 11.89 21.53 -0.74
CA GLY A 49 11.54 22.83 -0.15
C GLY A 49 11.63 22.89 1.38
N ALA A 50 11.54 21.74 2.06
CA ALA A 50 11.80 21.64 3.50
C ALA A 50 13.31 21.60 3.82
N ILE A 51 14.15 21.28 2.82
CA ILE A 51 15.62 21.21 2.92
C ILE A 51 16.27 22.54 3.38
N PRO A 52 15.89 23.74 2.91
CA PRO A 52 16.55 24.98 3.33
C PRO A 52 16.08 25.49 4.71
N ALA A 53 14.96 25.01 5.23
CA ALA A 53 14.34 25.57 6.43
C ALA A 53 14.90 25.00 7.75
N GLY A 54 15.77 23.99 7.72
CA GLY A 54 16.23 23.31 8.95
C GLY A 54 15.12 22.49 9.64
N TRP A 55 13.99 22.30 8.96
CA TRP A 55 12.85 21.49 9.39
C TRP A 55 13.05 20.01 9.06
N THR A 56 14.28 19.51 9.10
CA THR A 56 14.46 18.08 9.26
C THR A 56 13.88 17.72 10.62
N TRP A 57 13.19 16.58 10.71
CA TRP A 57 12.53 16.11 11.92
C TRP A 57 13.43 16.08 13.17
N SER A 58 14.76 16.22 12.99
CA SER A 58 15.77 16.47 14.01
C SER A 58 15.63 17.79 14.79
N GLY A 59 14.86 18.77 14.29
CA GLY A 59 14.66 20.08 14.94
C GLY A 59 13.48 20.14 15.92
N TRP A 60 12.58 19.15 15.92
CA TRP A 60 11.49 19.05 16.89
C TRP A 60 12.00 18.31 18.14
N GLY A 61 12.52 19.10 19.08
CA GLY A 61 13.33 18.65 20.20
C GLY A 61 12.74 17.57 21.12
N SER A 62 13.67 16.97 21.87
CA SER A 62 13.50 16.23 23.14
C SER A 62 12.92 14.81 23.14
N TRP A 63 12.29 14.32 22.07
CA TRP A 63 11.72 12.97 22.03
C TRP A 63 12.71 11.92 21.46
N GLY A 64 13.83 11.66 22.15
CA GLY A 64 14.72 10.52 21.88
C GLY A 64 15.32 10.37 20.47
N PRO A 65 16.23 9.41 20.26
CA PRO A 65 16.72 9.06 18.92
C PRO A 65 15.64 8.25 18.18
N LEU A 66 15.20 8.75 17.02
CA LEU A 66 14.34 7.99 16.10
C LEU A 66 15.04 6.71 15.62
N PRO A 67 14.30 5.66 15.22
CA PRO A 67 14.88 4.47 14.61
C PRO A 67 15.74 4.85 13.39
N PRO A 68 16.85 4.12 13.14
CA PRO A 68 17.60 4.27 11.89
C PRO A 68 16.67 4.14 10.68
N GLY A 69 16.74 5.06 9.72
CA GLY A 69 15.84 5.09 8.56
C GLY A 69 14.53 5.86 8.75
N ALA A 70 14.12 6.15 9.99
CA ALA A 70 12.90 6.92 10.28
C ALA A 70 13.16 8.43 10.47
N GLY A 71 14.41 8.81 10.74
CA GLY A 71 14.86 10.20 10.82
C GLY A 71 15.34 10.78 9.49
N GLY A 72 15.69 12.07 9.48
CA GLY A 72 16.34 12.71 8.34
C GLY A 72 15.46 12.85 7.10
N LEU A 73 16.09 12.78 5.93
CA LEU A 73 15.42 12.90 4.63
C LEU A 73 14.70 11.61 4.22
N SER A 74 15.29 10.44 4.51
CA SER A 74 14.69 9.13 4.24
C SER A 74 13.30 8.97 4.89
N GLY A 75 13.16 9.31 6.17
CA GLY A 75 11.91 9.23 6.91
C GLY A 75 10.83 10.17 6.39
N GLN A 76 11.20 11.39 5.97
CA GLN A 76 10.26 12.33 5.35
C GLN A 76 9.72 11.79 4.03
N PHE A 77 10.60 11.26 3.18
CA PHE A 77 10.18 10.65 1.92
C PHE A 77 9.26 9.45 2.15
N LEU A 78 9.59 8.59 3.12
CA LEU A 78 8.74 7.48 3.52
C LEU A 78 7.36 7.95 3.97
N ALA A 79 7.29 8.96 4.85
CA ALA A 79 6.03 9.50 5.36
C ALA A 79 5.16 10.06 4.23
N ILE A 80 5.76 10.81 3.29
CA ILE A 80 5.00 11.37 2.18
C ILE A 80 4.57 10.25 1.20
N ALA A 81 5.44 9.31 0.86
CA ALA A 81 5.10 8.17 0.01
C ALA A 81 3.93 7.37 0.61
N LEU A 82 3.94 7.17 1.94
CA LEU A 82 2.87 6.51 2.68
C LEU A 82 1.57 7.31 2.67
N LEU A 83 1.64 8.64 2.78
CA LEU A 83 0.47 9.52 2.69
C LEU A 83 -0.14 9.47 1.28
N VAL A 84 0.69 9.53 0.24
CA VAL A 84 0.24 9.36 -1.15
C VAL A 84 -0.39 7.98 -1.37
N ALA A 85 0.22 6.92 -0.84
CA ALA A 85 -0.35 5.58 -0.87
C ALA A 85 -1.71 5.52 -0.15
N CYS A 86 -1.83 6.14 1.03
CA CYS A 86 -3.08 6.23 1.79
C CYS A 86 -4.17 6.97 1.02
N VAL A 87 -3.88 8.15 0.48
CA VAL A 87 -4.86 8.94 -0.29
C VAL A 87 -5.28 8.21 -1.57
N THR A 88 -4.34 7.58 -2.27
CA THR A 88 -4.65 6.84 -3.50
C THR A 88 -5.44 5.56 -3.22
N ASP A 89 -5.18 4.89 -2.10
CA ASP A 89 -5.95 3.72 -1.65
C ASP A 89 -7.36 4.10 -1.21
N LEU A 90 -7.53 5.20 -0.47
CA LEU A 90 -8.85 5.69 -0.08
C LEU A 90 -9.71 6.13 -1.28
N ARG A 91 -9.09 6.77 -2.29
CA ARG A 91 -9.81 7.24 -3.49
C ARG A 91 -10.09 6.13 -4.50
N GLY A 92 -9.11 5.26 -4.74
CA GLY A 92 -9.14 4.30 -5.85
C GLY A 92 -9.25 2.83 -5.43
N ARG A 93 -9.09 2.52 -4.14
CA ARG A 93 -8.99 1.14 -3.58
C ARG A 93 -8.00 0.25 -4.35
N LYS A 94 -6.98 0.88 -4.93
CA LYS A 94 -5.95 0.26 -5.77
C LYS A 94 -4.64 0.98 -5.53
N ILE A 95 -3.70 0.28 -4.90
CA ILE A 95 -2.32 0.71 -4.77
C ILE A 95 -1.68 0.57 -6.16
N ARG A 96 -1.31 1.71 -6.77
CA ARG A 96 -0.72 1.73 -8.11
C ARG A 96 0.76 1.38 -8.03
N ASN A 97 1.19 0.45 -8.87
CA ASN A 97 2.59 0.03 -9.01
C ASN A 97 3.54 1.22 -9.23
N TRP A 98 3.07 2.20 -9.98
CA TRP A 98 3.83 3.38 -10.34
C TRP A 98 4.05 4.34 -9.17
N THR A 99 3.37 4.15 -8.03
CA THR A 99 3.67 4.85 -6.77
C THR A 99 4.72 4.08 -5.94
N MET A 100 4.75 2.74 -6.02
CA MET A 100 5.60 1.96 -5.13
C MET A 100 7.00 1.73 -5.70
N TYR A 101 7.12 1.47 -7.01
CA TYR A 101 8.42 1.21 -7.62
C TYR A 101 9.37 2.41 -7.53
N PRO A 102 8.97 3.65 -7.86
CA PRO A 102 9.86 4.79 -7.71
C PRO A 102 10.22 5.06 -6.25
N ALA A 103 9.32 4.81 -5.29
CA ALA A 103 9.63 4.96 -3.86
C ALA A 103 10.73 4.00 -3.40
N ILE A 104 10.67 2.74 -3.85
CA ILE A 104 11.71 1.74 -3.56
C ILE A 104 13.03 2.13 -4.22
N VAL A 105 13.01 2.51 -5.51
CA VAL A 105 14.22 2.94 -6.23
C VAL A 105 14.86 4.14 -5.54
N TYR A 106 14.06 5.14 -5.15
CA TYR A 106 14.54 6.32 -4.45
C TYR A 106 15.14 5.97 -3.08
N GLY A 107 14.50 5.06 -2.34
CA GLY A 107 15.01 4.57 -1.06
C GLY A 107 16.34 3.84 -1.20
N LEU A 108 16.51 3.01 -2.24
CA LEU A 108 17.78 2.35 -2.54
C LEU A 108 18.87 3.35 -2.93
N LEU A 109 18.55 4.35 -3.75
CA LEU A 109 19.49 5.41 -4.12
C LEU A 109 19.94 6.23 -2.92
N LEU A 110 19.01 6.62 -2.04
CA LEU A 110 19.34 7.30 -0.79
C LEU A 110 20.25 6.44 0.09
N ASN A 111 19.94 5.16 0.27
CA ASN A 111 20.76 4.27 1.07
C ASN A 111 22.12 3.97 0.43
N ALA A 112 22.22 3.97 -0.90
CA ALA A 112 23.49 3.92 -1.61
C ALA A 112 24.33 5.18 -1.32
N MET A 113 23.73 6.37 -1.44
CA MET A 113 24.41 7.64 -1.11
C MET A 113 24.90 7.65 0.34
N VAL A 114 24.07 7.20 1.28
CA VAL A 114 24.45 7.07 2.71
C VAL A 114 25.65 6.14 2.87
N SER A 115 25.71 5.01 2.16
CA SER A 115 26.84 4.09 2.22
C SER A 115 28.16 4.64 1.66
N PHE A 116 28.10 5.60 0.73
CA PHE A 116 29.30 6.26 0.18
C PHE A 116 29.65 7.59 0.87
N SER A 117 28.73 8.14 1.67
CA SER A 117 28.95 9.36 2.45
C SER A 117 29.37 9.03 3.89
N SER A 118 30.20 9.87 4.50
CA SER A 118 30.55 9.78 5.92
C SER A 118 30.37 11.14 6.61
N GLY A 119 30.17 11.11 7.93
CA GLY A 119 30.00 12.32 8.75
C GLY A 119 28.59 12.90 8.72
N PRO A 120 28.43 14.23 8.92
CA PRO A 120 27.13 14.87 9.14
C PRO A 120 26.13 14.70 7.98
N VAL A 121 26.62 14.51 6.76
CA VAL A 121 25.77 14.31 5.57
C VAL A 121 25.05 12.97 5.63
N ALA A 122 25.72 11.92 6.13
CA ALA A 122 25.12 10.60 6.29
C ALA A 122 24.00 10.60 7.35
N GLU A 123 24.24 11.31 8.46
CA GLU A 123 23.23 11.51 9.51
C GLU A 123 22.02 12.30 8.99
N TRP A 124 22.25 13.34 8.18
CA TRP A 124 21.19 14.16 7.60
C TRP A 124 20.31 13.38 6.61
N LEU A 125 20.93 12.53 5.78
CA LEU A 125 20.21 11.62 4.89
C LEU A 125 19.36 10.59 5.68
N GLY A 126 19.87 10.13 6.82
CA GLY A 126 19.13 9.28 7.77
C GLY A 126 18.89 7.86 7.27
N GLY A 127 19.77 7.29 6.46
CA GLY A 127 19.60 5.93 5.91
C GLY A 127 20.15 4.81 6.80
N ILE A 128 19.78 3.57 6.48
CA ILE A 128 20.27 2.34 7.13
C ILE A 128 21.45 1.69 6.39
N GLY A 129 21.80 2.23 5.21
CA GLY A 129 22.85 1.72 4.32
C GLY A 129 22.31 0.75 3.27
N LEU A 130 23.05 0.62 2.16
CA LEU A 130 22.62 -0.10 0.97
C LEU A 130 22.36 -1.60 1.24
N LEU A 131 23.28 -2.27 1.93
CA LEU A 131 23.16 -3.71 2.20
C LEU A 131 21.93 -4.02 3.06
N ALA A 132 21.71 -3.24 4.11
CA ALA A 132 20.56 -3.38 5.00
C ALA A 132 19.24 -3.09 4.28
N SER A 133 19.24 -2.08 3.39
CA SER A 133 18.09 -1.73 2.56
C SER A 133 17.73 -2.84 1.57
N MET A 134 18.72 -3.40 0.87
CA MET A 134 18.52 -4.53 -0.05
C MET A 134 18.03 -5.79 0.68
N ALA A 135 18.62 -6.10 1.84
CA ALA A 135 18.15 -7.20 2.68
C ALA A 135 16.71 -6.97 3.16
N GLY A 136 16.39 -5.75 3.58
CA GLY A 136 15.05 -5.33 3.98
C GLY A 136 14.01 -5.53 2.89
N VAL A 137 14.27 -5.01 1.69
CA VAL A 137 13.39 -5.21 0.52
C VAL A 137 13.20 -6.70 0.24
N SER A 138 14.29 -7.47 0.21
CA SER A 138 14.27 -8.88 -0.19
C SER A 138 13.51 -9.76 0.80
N ILE A 139 13.76 -9.57 2.10
CA ILE A 139 13.10 -10.33 3.17
C ILE A 139 11.61 -9.97 3.22
N CYS A 140 11.28 -8.68 3.25
CA CYS A 140 9.89 -8.22 3.31
C CYS A 140 9.10 -8.62 2.06
N PHE A 141 9.69 -8.49 0.87
CA PHE A 141 9.07 -8.93 -0.38
C PHE A 141 8.83 -10.44 -0.39
N SER A 142 9.84 -11.24 -0.05
CA SER A 142 9.73 -12.70 -0.09
C SER A 142 8.72 -13.21 0.93
N GLY A 143 8.73 -12.66 2.15
CA GLY A 143 7.77 -13.00 3.19
C GLY A 143 6.33 -12.69 2.78
N ALA A 144 6.10 -11.47 2.27
CA ALA A 144 4.78 -11.06 1.83
C ALA A 144 4.33 -11.77 0.54
N LEU A 145 5.26 -12.10 -0.35
CA LEU A 145 4.99 -12.92 -1.53
C LEU A 145 4.57 -14.34 -1.13
N CYS A 146 5.24 -14.94 -0.15
CA CYS A 146 4.87 -16.26 0.37
C CYS A 146 3.44 -16.26 0.91
N LEU A 147 3.07 -15.27 1.74
CA LEU A 147 1.69 -15.12 2.22
C LEU A 147 0.70 -14.84 1.10
N PHE A 148 1.09 -14.04 0.11
CA PHE A 148 0.25 -13.79 -1.07
C PHE A 148 -0.04 -15.08 -1.84
N LEU A 149 0.95 -15.95 -2.03
CA LEU A 149 0.78 -17.23 -2.71
C LEU A 149 -0.10 -18.21 -1.90
N LEU A 150 0.06 -18.23 -0.58
CA LEU A 150 -0.70 -19.12 0.32
C LEU A 150 -2.17 -18.69 0.47
N PHE A 151 -2.42 -17.40 0.73
CA PHE A 151 -3.74 -16.89 1.07
C PHE A 151 -4.47 -16.24 -0.12
N ARG A 152 -3.81 -16.13 -1.28
CA ARG A 152 -4.31 -15.38 -2.46
C ARG A 152 -4.74 -13.95 -2.09
N GLY A 153 -3.96 -13.33 -1.20
CA GLY A 153 -4.23 -12.01 -0.62
C GLY A 153 -4.07 -10.86 -1.63
N GLY A 154 -4.12 -9.62 -1.14
CA GLY A 154 -3.91 -8.44 -1.98
C GLY A 154 -2.44 -8.28 -2.40
N ALA A 155 -2.15 -8.32 -3.71
CA ALA A 155 -0.79 -8.08 -4.23
C ALA A 155 -0.26 -6.65 -3.95
N GLY A 156 -1.13 -5.73 -3.52
CA GLY A 156 -0.75 -4.36 -3.15
C GLY A 156 0.07 -4.31 -1.86
N ASP A 157 -0.28 -5.12 -0.87
CA ASP A 157 0.33 -5.09 0.47
C ASP A 157 1.79 -5.53 0.43
N VAL A 158 2.10 -6.50 -0.45
CA VAL A 158 3.47 -6.99 -0.71
C VAL A 158 4.38 -5.84 -1.11
N LYS A 159 3.91 -4.92 -1.96
CA LYS A 159 4.73 -3.80 -2.44
C LYS A 159 4.94 -2.75 -1.36
N LEU A 160 3.92 -2.56 -0.52
CA LEU A 160 3.94 -1.58 0.55
C LEU A 160 4.90 -2.00 1.66
N ILE A 161 4.88 -3.27 2.05
CA ILE A 161 5.84 -3.77 3.04
C ILE A 161 7.28 -3.84 2.51
N SER A 162 7.48 -4.14 1.22
CA SER A 162 8.81 -4.06 0.59
C SER A 162 9.37 -2.64 0.60
N MET A 163 8.53 -1.64 0.36
CA MET A 163 8.91 -0.23 0.50
C MET A 163 9.36 0.06 1.94
N PHE A 164 8.61 -0.34 2.95
CA PHE A 164 9.05 -0.18 4.34
C PHE A 164 10.38 -0.86 4.63
N GLY A 165 10.59 -2.09 4.14
CA GLY A 165 11.86 -2.80 4.27
C GLY A 165 13.04 -2.04 3.67
N CYS A 166 12.82 -1.27 2.58
CA CYS A 166 13.83 -0.43 1.97
C CYS A 166 14.30 0.72 2.88
N TYR A 167 13.37 1.37 3.58
CA TYR A 167 13.66 2.57 4.37
C TYR A 167 14.03 2.25 5.81
N LEU A 168 13.29 1.35 6.45
CA LEU A 168 13.41 1.05 7.88
C LEU A 168 14.15 -0.26 8.18
N GLY A 169 14.43 -1.07 7.15
CA GLY A 169 15.00 -2.40 7.30
C GLY A 169 13.96 -3.45 7.66
N TRP A 170 14.36 -4.72 7.65
CA TRP A 170 13.42 -5.85 7.77
C TRP A 170 12.74 -5.94 9.14
N ARG A 171 13.45 -5.64 10.23
CA ARG A 171 12.93 -5.81 11.61
C ARG A 171 11.80 -4.83 11.90
N MET A 172 12.04 -3.54 11.69
CA MET A 172 11.04 -2.49 11.87
C MET A 172 9.86 -2.64 10.90
N ALA A 173 10.14 -2.99 9.64
CA ALA A 173 9.07 -3.26 8.68
C ALA A 173 8.17 -4.43 9.15
N ALA A 174 8.75 -5.53 9.62
CA ALA A 174 7.99 -6.67 10.15
C ALA A 174 7.14 -6.29 11.37
N GLU A 175 7.68 -5.47 12.29
CA GLU A 175 6.92 -4.96 13.44
C GLU A 175 5.72 -4.11 13.00
N ILE A 176 5.94 -3.15 12.09
CA ILE A 176 4.86 -2.32 11.50
C ILE A 176 3.82 -3.21 10.84
N TRP A 177 4.25 -4.24 10.12
CA TRP A 177 3.34 -5.15 9.43
C TRP A 177 2.45 -5.92 10.39
N LEU A 178 3.02 -6.48 11.46
CA LEU A 178 2.28 -7.22 12.48
C LEU A 178 1.28 -6.32 13.22
N ILE A 179 1.71 -5.12 13.63
CA ILE A 179 0.83 -4.14 14.28
C ILE A 179 -0.30 -3.72 13.34
N THR A 180 0.01 -3.48 12.07
CA THR A 180 -0.98 -3.13 11.04
C THR A 180 -2.03 -4.23 10.90
N MET A 181 -1.61 -5.50 10.83
CA MET A 181 -2.52 -6.65 10.75
C MET A 181 -3.38 -6.78 12.01
N LEU A 182 -2.80 -6.51 13.19
CA LEU A 182 -3.54 -6.52 14.45
C LEU A 182 -4.62 -5.43 14.49
N ILE A 183 -4.27 -4.19 14.13
CA ILE A 183 -5.23 -3.06 14.10
C ILE A 183 -6.32 -3.35 13.06
N ALA A 184 -5.96 -3.85 11.87
CA ALA A 184 -6.92 -4.22 10.84
C ALA A 184 -7.86 -5.35 11.28
N ALA A 185 -7.32 -6.37 11.98
CA ALA A 185 -8.10 -7.46 12.55
C ALA A 185 -9.10 -6.94 13.58
N LEU A 186 -8.65 -6.14 14.56
CA LEU A 186 -9.53 -5.53 15.58
C LEU A 186 -10.61 -4.65 14.94
N PHE A 187 -10.23 -3.82 13.97
CA PHE A 187 -11.18 -3.00 13.22
C PHE A 187 -12.21 -3.85 12.48
N SER A 188 -11.78 -4.94 11.83
CA SER A 188 -12.70 -5.83 11.10
C SER A 188 -13.71 -6.51 12.04
N VAL A 189 -13.26 -6.97 13.20
CA VAL A 189 -14.11 -7.59 14.22
C VAL A 189 -15.10 -6.56 14.76
N GLY A 190 -14.63 -5.37 15.12
CA GLY A 190 -15.49 -4.27 15.58
C GLY A 190 -16.51 -3.83 14.53
N TRP A 191 -16.11 -3.75 13.26
CA TRP A 191 -16.99 -3.42 12.15
C TRP A 191 -18.09 -4.47 11.94
N VAL A 192 -17.72 -5.76 11.95
CA VAL A 192 -18.67 -6.87 11.85
C VAL A 192 -19.59 -6.91 13.07
N ALA A 193 -19.07 -6.69 14.28
CA ALA A 193 -19.87 -6.63 15.49
C ALA A 193 -20.89 -5.48 15.44
N TRP A 194 -20.48 -4.29 15.00
CA TRP A 194 -21.38 -3.13 14.89
C TRP A 194 -22.46 -3.34 13.82
N ARG A 195 -22.08 -3.75 12.61
CA ARG A 195 -23.03 -4.00 11.51
C ARG A 195 -23.91 -5.22 11.78
N GLY A 196 -23.33 -6.27 12.36
CA GLY A 196 -23.98 -7.53 12.69
C GLY A 196 -24.93 -7.43 13.88
N ALA A 197 -24.61 -6.63 14.89
CA ALA A 197 -25.50 -6.41 16.04
C ALA A 197 -26.86 -5.85 15.62
N GLY A 198 -26.89 -4.94 14.63
CA GLY A 198 -28.14 -4.32 14.18
C GLY A 198 -29.00 -5.19 13.25
N VAL A 199 -28.41 -6.14 12.51
CA VAL A 199 -29.12 -6.88 11.44
C VAL A 199 -28.95 -8.40 11.57
N ALA A 200 -27.75 -8.88 11.87
CA ALA A 200 -27.47 -10.32 11.97
C ALA A 200 -28.03 -10.95 13.25
N VAL A 201 -28.03 -10.24 14.39
CA VAL A 201 -28.59 -10.76 15.65
C VAL A 201 -30.09 -11.03 15.56
N PRO A 202 -30.95 -10.09 15.10
CA PRO A 202 -32.38 -10.37 14.93
C PRO A 202 -32.67 -11.37 13.80
N LEU A 203 -31.91 -11.39 12.70
CA LEU A 203 -32.10 -12.39 11.63
C LEU A 203 -31.66 -13.79 12.05
N LEU A 204 -30.56 -13.91 12.81
CA LEU A 204 -30.08 -15.18 13.34
C LEU A 204 -31.01 -15.69 14.45
N SER A 205 -31.53 -14.83 15.32
CA SER A 205 -32.53 -15.21 16.31
C SER A 205 -33.85 -15.63 15.63
N SER A 206 -34.26 -14.93 14.56
CA SER A 206 -35.43 -15.31 13.75
C SER A 206 -35.22 -16.62 12.97
N ALA A 207 -34.00 -16.87 12.47
CA ALA A 207 -33.64 -18.09 11.75
C ALA A 207 -33.37 -19.30 12.66
N LEU A 208 -33.02 -19.07 13.93
CA LEU A 208 -32.99 -20.10 14.96
C LEU A 208 -34.41 -20.40 15.48
N ALA A 209 -35.26 -19.39 15.60
CA ALA A 209 -36.67 -19.55 15.99
C ALA A 209 -37.52 -20.20 14.89
N ARG A 210 -37.24 -19.93 13.61
CA ARG A 210 -37.85 -20.61 12.47
C ARG A 210 -36.86 -21.59 11.87
N ASN A 211 -37.06 -22.89 12.10
CA ASN A 211 -36.26 -23.97 11.52
C ASN A 211 -36.41 -24.12 9.99
N SER A 212 -36.41 -23.01 9.25
CA SER A 212 -36.55 -22.99 7.80
C SER A 212 -35.17 -22.85 7.16
N SER A 213 -34.89 -23.73 6.20
CA SER A 213 -33.68 -23.70 5.36
C SER A 213 -33.43 -22.33 4.73
N ASP A 214 -34.50 -21.64 4.31
CA ASP A 214 -34.41 -20.41 3.53
C ASP A 214 -33.89 -19.22 4.34
N SER A 215 -34.27 -19.11 5.62
CA SER A 215 -33.75 -18.07 6.51
C SER A 215 -32.23 -18.20 6.71
N ARG A 216 -31.71 -19.43 6.81
CA ARG A 216 -30.28 -19.68 6.97
C ARG A 216 -29.51 -19.33 5.70
N GLN A 217 -30.04 -19.68 4.52
CA GLN A 217 -29.43 -19.34 3.23
C GLN A 217 -29.39 -17.82 3.01
N MET A 218 -30.45 -17.10 3.38
CA MET A 218 -30.51 -15.65 3.26
C MET A 218 -29.50 -14.95 4.19
N ALA A 219 -29.40 -15.38 5.45
CA ALA A 219 -28.39 -14.89 6.38
C ALA A 219 -26.96 -15.15 5.87
N ALA A 220 -26.68 -16.37 5.36
CA ALA A 220 -25.38 -16.70 4.78
C ALA A 220 -25.03 -15.83 3.57
N LYS A 221 -25.99 -15.53 2.68
CA LYS A 221 -25.79 -14.62 1.54
C LYS A 221 -25.49 -13.18 1.98
N LEU A 222 -26.17 -12.67 3.01
CA LEU A 222 -25.91 -11.34 3.57
C LEU A 222 -24.52 -11.24 4.20
N VAL A 223 -24.15 -12.22 5.03
CA VAL A 223 -22.82 -12.29 5.65
C VAL A 223 -21.72 -12.43 4.58
N ALA A 224 -21.93 -13.29 3.58
CA ALA A 224 -21.00 -13.44 2.46
C ALA A 224 -20.88 -12.14 1.64
N GLY A 225 -21.96 -11.36 1.51
CA GLY A 225 -21.93 -10.03 0.91
C GLY A 225 -21.09 -9.04 1.70
N TRP A 226 -21.18 -9.07 3.04
CA TRP A 226 -20.38 -8.20 3.91
C TRP A 226 -18.90 -8.59 3.93
N LEU A 227 -18.60 -9.90 3.87
CA LEU A 227 -17.22 -10.40 3.79
C LEU A 227 -16.49 -9.98 2.50
N LYS A 228 -17.22 -9.63 1.44
CA LYS A 228 -16.62 -9.15 0.18
C LYS A 228 -16.15 -7.69 0.24
N PHE A 229 -16.36 -6.99 1.35
CA PHE A 229 -15.94 -5.61 1.48
C PHE A 229 -14.40 -5.52 1.50
N LYS A 230 -13.83 -4.86 0.49
CA LYS A 230 -12.39 -4.59 0.42
C LYS A 230 -12.04 -3.45 1.36
N ILE A 231 -11.35 -3.79 2.45
CA ILE A 231 -10.84 -2.83 3.42
C ILE A 231 -9.57 -2.17 2.83
N PRO A 232 -9.50 -0.83 2.72
CA PRO A 232 -8.28 -0.15 2.29
C PRO A 232 -7.21 -0.32 3.36
N LEU A 233 -6.07 -0.93 3.02
CA LEU A 233 -5.06 -1.38 3.98
C LEU A 233 -4.00 -0.30 4.28
N ALA A 234 -3.80 0.65 3.36
CA ALA A 234 -2.84 1.75 3.52
C ALA A 234 -3.06 2.64 4.76
N PRO A 235 -4.30 3.05 5.15
CA PRO A 235 -4.49 3.81 6.38
C PRO A 235 -4.11 3.03 7.65
N PHE A 236 -4.27 1.71 7.65
CA PHE A 236 -3.83 0.87 8.76
C PHE A 236 -2.30 0.79 8.84
N PHE A 237 -1.61 0.78 7.69
CA PHE A 237 -0.15 0.89 7.66
C PHE A 237 0.33 2.24 8.21
N LEU A 238 -0.38 3.34 7.89
CA LEU A 238 -0.08 4.65 8.47
C LEU A 238 -0.22 4.62 10.01
N LEU A 239 -1.32 4.09 10.52
CA LEU A 239 -1.55 3.93 11.96
C LEU A 239 -0.50 3.03 12.61
N GLY A 240 -0.22 1.88 12.00
CA GLY A 240 0.78 0.93 12.47
C GLY A 240 2.18 1.53 12.51
N THR A 241 2.52 2.39 11.54
CA THR A 241 3.80 3.12 11.52
C THR A 241 3.89 4.12 12.67
N VAL A 242 2.83 4.90 12.90
CA VAL A 242 2.77 5.85 14.03
C VAL A 242 2.90 5.12 15.36
N VAL A 243 2.20 3.99 15.54
CA VAL A 243 2.29 3.18 16.76
C VAL A 243 3.68 2.56 16.92
N ALA A 244 4.22 1.94 15.87
CA ALA A 244 5.52 1.28 15.92
C ALA A 244 6.67 2.24 16.22
N ILE A 245 6.62 3.47 15.71
CA ILE A 245 7.62 4.51 15.99
C ILE A 245 7.34 5.17 17.35
N GLY A 246 6.08 5.36 17.73
CA GLY A 246 5.68 6.00 18.98
C GLY A 246 5.88 5.13 20.24
N VAL A 247 5.88 3.80 20.13
CA VAL A 247 6.07 2.91 21.29
C VAL A 247 7.50 2.97 21.85
N PRO A 248 8.57 2.81 21.05
CA PRO A 248 9.94 3.00 21.52
C PRO A 248 10.19 4.40 22.08
N LEU A 249 9.44 5.39 21.57
CA LEU A 249 9.48 6.78 22.05
C LEU A 249 8.93 6.90 23.48
N ALA A 250 7.83 6.21 23.77
CA ALA A 250 7.18 6.22 25.08
C ALA A 250 7.88 5.29 26.09
N TRP A 251 8.47 4.18 25.62
CA TRP A 251 9.15 3.18 26.45
C TRP A 251 10.52 2.79 25.88
N PRO A 252 11.57 3.57 26.20
CA PRO A 252 12.92 3.29 25.73
C PRO A 252 13.38 1.88 26.15
N GLY A 253 13.87 1.10 25.18
CA GLY A 253 14.38 -0.26 25.43
C GLY A 253 13.39 -1.40 25.19
N HIS A 254 12.12 -1.10 24.87
CA HIS A 254 11.16 -2.12 24.44
C HIS A 254 10.69 -1.85 23.01
N THR A 255 10.68 -2.89 22.18
CA THR A 255 9.96 -2.82 20.91
C THR A 255 8.48 -3.07 21.15
N ALA A 256 7.62 -2.56 20.26
CA ALA A 256 6.19 -2.82 20.34
C ALA A 256 5.85 -4.32 20.33
N LEU A 257 6.67 -5.11 19.64
CA LEU A 257 6.54 -6.56 19.60
C LEU A 257 6.87 -7.22 20.95
N GLU A 258 7.90 -6.76 21.65
CA GLU A 258 8.22 -7.26 23.00
C GLU A 258 7.10 -6.98 23.99
N LEU A 259 6.48 -5.80 23.92
CA LEU A 259 5.33 -5.47 24.76
C LEU A 259 4.11 -6.33 24.43
N LEU A 260 3.83 -6.55 23.14
CA LEU A 260 2.73 -7.42 22.72
C LEU A 260 2.94 -8.87 23.18
N LEU A 261 4.14 -9.42 23.03
CA LEU A 261 4.46 -10.77 23.48
C LEU A 261 4.39 -10.94 25.00
N ARG A 262 4.60 -9.88 25.77
CA ARG A 262 4.45 -9.92 27.24
C ARG A 262 2.98 -9.91 27.69
N LEU A 263 2.06 -9.48 26.83
CA LEU A 263 0.63 -9.36 27.15
C LEU A 263 -0.19 -10.60 26.73
N THR A 264 0.38 -11.48 25.91
CA THR A 264 -0.23 -12.75 25.47
C THR A 264 0.26 -13.92 26.29
#